data_AF-A0A7V4CWW9-F1
#
_entry.id   AF-A0A7V4CWW9-F1
#
_cell.length_a   1.000
_cell.length_b   1.000
_cell.length_c   1.000
_cell.angle_alpha   90.00
_cell.angle_beta   90.00
_cell.angle_gamma   90.00
#
_symmetry.space_group_name_H-M   'P 1'
#
loop_
_entity.id
_entity.type
_entity.pdbx_description
1 polymer ?
#
loop_
_entity_poly.entity_id
_entity_poly.type
_entity_poly.pdbx_seq_one_letter_code
_entity_poly.pdbx_strand_id
1 'polypeptide(L)'
;MPARVPPRPRAPDAGLRGARPGVRPRLRAAGAARPAPARQPQHLRGLRRLQRRARPRGGRRVRVAGVGVLTGWGDGVDALPADAGAAAAGRRIVPLPAPALPGERFRRATRECLLGVAAASAALRDAGLDREAVRGERTALVYVTAAAYGASNRRFIEAEAGGALHFPYTAPSAVPAEVTIDLGLTGRYVILIGGAVATLDALWQAGRLLEEDACERALVLAVETFDECADLHARARWLAPRPLVEAAACAVLVRGGRGLAVSPAGAASSLEAMVRRRAGETLACAPLIGLALARRTGDHVVSLTGEWRGRRARGVVDGAVEDVGARRVAAPQ
;
A
#
# COMPACT_ATOMS: atom_id res chain seq x y z
N MET A 1 50.78 29.33 -19.99
CA MET A 1 50.36 30.66 -19.53
C MET A 1 48.98 30.98 -20.10
N PRO A 2 47.88 30.84 -19.33
CA PRO A 2 46.58 31.40 -19.70
C PRO A 2 46.07 32.47 -18.70
N ALA A 3 45.22 33.36 -19.21
CA ALA A 3 44.73 34.58 -18.57
C ALA A 3 43.74 34.34 -17.41
N ARG A 4 43.84 35.20 -16.38
CA ARG A 4 43.03 35.21 -15.14
C ARG A 4 41.76 36.05 -15.30
N VAL A 5 40.62 35.53 -14.85
CA VAL A 5 39.35 36.27 -14.66
C VAL A 5 39.17 36.59 -13.17
N PRO A 6 38.79 37.83 -12.76
CA PRO A 6 38.63 38.19 -11.35
C PRO A 6 37.21 37.92 -10.80
N PRO A 7 37.06 37.72 -9.47
CA PRO A 7 35.78 37.42 -8.83
C PRO A 7 34.96 38.67 -8.45
N ARG A 8 33.62 38.55 -8.46
CA ARG A 8 32.66 39.56 -7.99
C ARG A 8 32.40 39.46 -6.47
N PRO A 9 32.15 40.57 -5.76
CA PRO A 9 31.96 40.57 -4.30
C PRO A 9 30.51 40.32 -3.86
N ARG A 10 30.39 39.66 -2.68
CA ARG A 10 29.17 39.46 -1.88
C ARG A 10 28.85 40.70 -1.04
N ALA A 11 27.57 40.93 -0.77
CA ALA A 11 27.08 41.86 0.27
C ALA A 11 26.51 41.08 1.48
N PRO A 12 26.49 41.66 2.71
CA PRO A 12 26.40 40.91 3.97
C PRO A 12 25.02 40.93 4.64
N ASP A 13 24.88 40.01 5.61
CA ASP A 13 23.77 39.80 6.56
C ASP A 13 23.47 40.99 7.48
N ALA A 14 22.23 41.07 7.97
CA ALA A 14 21.87 41.81 9.18
C ALA A 14 20.91 41.00 10.06
N GLY A 15 21.31 40.84 11.33
CA GLY A 15 20.67 39.98 12.33
C GLY A 15 19.60 40.62 13.21
N LEU A 16 19.12 39.76 14.12
CA LEU A 16 18.07 39.88 15.13
C LEU A 16 18.30 40.94 16.23
N ARG A 17 17.20 41.53 16.73
CA ARG A 17 16.85 42.07 18.09
C ARG A 17 15.61 42.97 17.87
N GLY A 18 14.53 43.07 18.65
CA GLY A 18 14.13 42.71 20.00
C GLY A 18 13.12 43.78 20.49
N ALA A 19 12.08 43.38 21.25
CA ALA A 19 11.20 44.18 22.13
C ALA A 19 9.98 44.99 21.57
N ARG A 20 8.82 44.80 22.22
CA ARG A 20 7.56 45.59 22.19
C ARG A 20 7.59 46.68 23.31
N PRO A 21 6.73 47.74 23.35
CA PRO A 21 5.33 47.60 23.86
C PRO A 21 4.26 48.63 23.37
N GLY A 22 3.01 48.15 23.27
CA GLY A 22 1.74 48.76 23.74
C GLY A 22 1.29 50.18 23.35
N VAL A 23 0.18 50.28 22.61
CA VAL A 23 -0.84 51.35 22.74
C VAL A 23 -2.27 50.81 22.49
N ARG A 24 -3.09 50.81 23.56
CA ARG A 24 -4.58 50.94 23.59
C ARG A 24 -5.05 52.22 22.91
N PRO A 25 -6.08 52.23 22.03
CA PRO A 25 -7.34 52.80 22.52
C PRO A 25 -8.61 52.04 22.10
N ARG A 26 -9.68 52.33 22.83
CA ARG A 26 -11.00 51.69 22.83
C ARG A 26 -11.97 52.39 21.85
N LEU A 27 -13.06 51.66 21.53
CA LEU A 27 -14.47 52.09 21.28
C LEU A 27 -15.06 51.97 19.85
N ARG A 28 -15.90 50.92 19.74
CA ARG A 28 -17.27 50.79 19.18
C ARG A 28 -17.59 51.13 17.71
N ALA A 29 -17.88 50.05 16.99
CA ALA A 29 -19.11 49.73 16.23
C ALA A 29 -19.65 50.69 15.15
N ALA A 30 -19.52 50.27 13.90
CA ALA A 30 -20.55 50.42 12.87
C ALA A 30 -20.53 49.17 11.98
N GLY A 31 -21.72 48.63 11.67
CA GLY A 31 -21.88 47.41 10.90
C GLY A 31 -21.32 47.53 9.49
N ALA A 32 -20.58 46.52 9.06
CA ALA A 32 -20.17 46.35 7.68
C ALA A 32 -20.42 44.90 7.25
N ALA A 33 -21.05 44.78 6.09
CA ALA A 33 -21.59 43.55 5.51
C ALA A 33 -20.59 42.39 5.46
N ARG A 34 -21.10 41.17 5.67
CA ARG A 34 -20.37 39.93 5.41
C ARG A 34 -19.89 39.93 3.95
N PRO A 35 -18.60 39.67 3.67
CA PRO A 35 -18.15 39.44 2.30
C PRO A 35 -18.83 38.17 1.76
N ALA A 36 -19.34 38.27 0.52
CA ALA A 36 -19.90 37.14 -0.20
C ALA A 36 -18.86 36.01 -0.28
N PRO A 37 -19.25 34.74 -0.07
CA PRO A 37 -18.30 33.64 -0.15
C PRO A 37 -17.77 33.53 -1.58
N ALA A 38 -16.43 33.49 -1.70
CA ALA A 38 -15.75 33.21 -2.95
C ALA A 38 -16.38 31.99 -3.62
N ARG A 39 -16.70 32.11 -4.91
CA ARG A 39 -17.26 31.01 -5.72
C ARG A 39 -16.27 29.85 -5.68
N GLN A 40 -16.61 28.84 -4.88
CA GLN A 40 -15.86 27.59 -4.83
C GLN A 40 -15.84 26.96 -6.23
N PRO A 41 -14.67 26.50 -6.71
CA PRO A 41 -14.59 25.83 -7.98
C PRO A 41 -15.36 24.50 -7.92
N GLN A 42 -16.06 24.18 -9.01
CA GLN A 42 -17.08 23.14 -9.07
C GLN A 42 -16.56 21.73 -8.71
N HIS A 43 -15.26 21.48 -8.86
CA HIS A 43 -14.60 20.23 -8.50
C HIS A 43 -14.63 19.92 -6.98
N LEU A 44 -14.78 20.93 -6.11
CA LEU A 44 -14.92 20.71 -4.65
C LEU A 44 -16.37 20.42 -4.21
N ARG A 45 -17.38 20.82 -5.01
CA ARG A 45 -18.79 20.49 -4.73
C ARG A 45 -19.09 19.01 -4.93
N GLY A 46 -18.42 18.34 -5.87
CA GLY A 46 -18.51 16.89 -6.07
C GLY A 46 -18.01 16.10 -4.84
N LEU A 47 -16.93 16.57 -4.23
CA LEU A 47 -16.32 15.93 -3.03
C LEU A 47 -17.19 16.06 -1.77
N ARG A 48 -17.91 17.17 -1.58
CA ARG A 48 -18.82 17.33 -0.42
C ARG A 48 -20.10 16.51 -0.54
N ARG A 49 -20.56 16.16 -1.75
CA ARG A 49 -21.72 15.26 -1.91
C ARG A 49 -21.37 13.81 -1.55
N LEU A 50 -20.11 13.40 -1.66
CA LEU A 50 -19.60 12.13 -1.15
C LEU A 50 -19.51 12.07 0.39
N GLN A 51 -19.57 13.23 1.08
CA GLN A 51 -19.57 13.33 2.55
C GLN A 51 -20.98 13.30 3.17
N ARG A 52 -22.05 13.27 2.37
CA ARG A 52 -23.41 13.08 2.90
C ARG A 52 -23.64 11.61 3.20
N ARG A 53 -23.60 11.29 4.50
CA ARG A 53 -23.89 9.97 5.08
C ARG A 53 -25.07 9.29 4.38
N ALA A 54 -24.78 8.26 3.59
CA ALA A 54 -25.75 7.22 3.32
C ALA A 54 -26.06 6.54 4.67
N ARG A 55 -27.34 6.49 5.05
CA ARG A 55 -27.80 5.63 6.15
C ARG A 55 -27.32 4.19 5.87
N PRO A 56 -26.92 3.40 6.87
CA PRO A 56 -26.51 2.02 6.66
C PRO A 56 -27.76 1.21 6.27
N ARG A 57 -28.07 1.18 4.97
CA ARG A 57 -28.87 0.10 4.40
C ARG A 57 -28.01 -1.14 4.54
N GLY A 58 -28.52 -2.18 5.21
CA GLY A 58 -27.80 -3.39 5.58
C GLY A 58 -26.74 -3.76 4.55
N GLY A 59 -25.49 -3.45 4.88
CA GLY A 59 -24.41 -3.38 3.89
C GLY A 59 -24.23 -4.74 3.25
N ARG A 60 -24.13 -4.78 1.92
CA ARG A 60 -23.51 -5.90 1.22
C ARG A 60 -22.11 -6.07 1.82
N ARG A 61 -21.67 -7.31 2.00
CA ARG A 61 -20.57 -7.65 2.92
C ARG A 61 -19.28 -7.95 2.16
N VAL A 62 -18.10 -7.79 2.76
CA VAL A 62 -16.79 -8.08 2.14
C VAL A 62 -16.01 -9.16 2.90
N ARG A 63 -15.44 -10.13 2.17
CA ARG A 63 -14.66 -11.25 2.71
C ARG A 63 -13.34 -11.41 1.96
N VAL A 64 -12.30 -11.84 2.67
CA VAL A 64 -11.03 -12.26 2.06
C VAL A 64 -11.17 -13.68 1.50
N ALA A 65 -11.04 -13.83 0.19
CA ALA A 65 -11.05 -15.13 -0.48
C ALA A 65 -9.69 -15.83 -0.40
N GLY A 66 -8.59 -15.07 -0.56
CA GLY A 66 -7.23 -15.59 -0.45
C GLY A 66 -6.18 -14.50 -0.24
N VAL A 67 -5.01 -14.88 0.25
CA VAL A 67 -3.86 -13.98 0.47
C VAL A 67 -2.55 -14.66 0.03
N GLY A 68 -1.86 -14.03 -0.91
CA GLY A 68 -0.51 -14.40 -1.33
C GLY A 68 0.51 -13.55 -0.60
N VAL A 69 1.56 -14.17 -0.06
CA VAL A 69 2.65 -13.50 0.64
C VAL A 69 3.99 -14.04 0.16
N LEU A 70 4.88 -13.15 -0.27
CA LEU A 70 6.28 -13.40 -0.59
C LEU A 70 7.11 -12.44 0.26
N THR A 71 8.15 -12.93 0.92
CA THR A 71 9.06 -12.10 1.72
C THR A 71 10.50 -12.54 1.50
N GLY A 72 11.46 -11.71 1.90
CA GLY A 72 12.87 -12.11 1.93
C GLY A 72 13.18 -13.33 2.82
N TRP A 73 12.22 -13.81 3.62
CA TRP A 73 12.33 -15.06 4.37
C TRP A 73 11.87 -16.30 3.60
N GLY A 74 11.14 -16.11 2.51
CA GLY A 74 10.54 -17.16 1.69
C GLY A 74 9.06 -16.92 1.41
N ASP A 75 8.44 -17.94 0.82
CA ASP A 75 7.06 -17.91 0.35
C ASP A 75 6.09 -18.31 1.46
N GLY A 76 4.99 -17.56 1.57
CA GLY A 76 3.95 -17.78 2.57
C GLY A 76 4.35 -17.36 3.99
N VAL A 77 3.38 -17.43 4.90
CA VAL A 77 3.58 -17.03 6.31
C VAL A 77 4.27 -18.10 7.16
N ASP A 78 4.37 -19.32 6.64
CA ASP A 78 5.08 -20.43 7.31
C ASP A 78 6.61 -20.27 7.19
N ALA A 79 7.10 -19.57 6.16
CA ALA A 79 8.52 -19.21 6.01
C ALA A 79 8.98 -18.10 6.98
N LEU A 80 8.05 -17.38 7.63
CA LEU A 80 8.41 -16.30 8.54
C LEU A 80 9.08 -16.86 9.80
N PRO A 81 10.24 -16.31 10.21
CA PRO A 81 10.88 -16.73 11.45
C PRO A 81 10.01 -16.41 12.67
N ALA A 82 10.36 -17.00 13.82
CA ALA A 82 9.74 -16.66 15.10
C ALA A 82 10.05 -15.21 15.51
N ASP A 83 11.28 -14.76 15.21
CA ASP A 83 11.77 -13.41 15.40
C ASP A 83 12.69 -12.99 14.24
N ALA A 84 12.27 -11.96 13.50
CA ALA A 84 13.00 -11.43 12.35
C ALA A 84 14.30 -10.72 12.74
N GLY A 85 14.36 -10.12 13.93
CA GLY A 85 15.56 -9.43 14.41
C GLY A 85 16.71 -10.40 14.63
N ALA A 86 16.43 -11.51 15.33
CA ALA A 86 17.37 -12.60 15.53
C ALA A 86 17.76 -13.27 14.20
N ALA A 87 16.78 -13.62 13.36
CA ALA A 87 17.01 -14.28 12.07
C ALA A 87 17.77 -13.41 11.06
N ALA A 88 17.67 -12.08 11.17
CA ALA A 88 18.43 -11.17 10.33
C ALA A 88 19.93 -11.20 10.67
N ALA A 89 20.31 -11.61 11.88
CA ALA A 89 21.71 -11.71 12.32
C ALA A 89 22.51 -10.42 12.03
N GLY A 90 21.92 -9.26 12.34
CA GLY A 90 22.51 -7.93 12.10
C GLY A 90 22.32 -7.38 10.69
N ARG A 91 21.79 -8.15 9.73
CA ARG A 91 21.42 -7.64 8.41
C ARG A 91 20.36 -6.55 8.54
N ARG A 92 20.57 -5.45 7.81
CA ARG A 92 19.65 -4.30 7.79
C ARG A 92 18.52 -4.47 6.79
N ILE A 93 18.82 -5.13 5.68
CA ILE A 93 17.86 -5.47 4.63
C ILE A 93 17.89 -6.97 4.46
N VAL A 94 16.71 -7.57 4.33
CA VAL A 94 16.52 -8.96 3.95
C VAL A 94 15.87 -8.94 2.57
N PRO A 95 16.65 -9.14 1.49
CA PRO A 95 16.16 -9.00 0.13
C PRO A 95 15.27 -10.17 -0.27
N LEU A 96 14.34 -9.90 -1.18
CA LEU A 96 13.47 -10.88 -1.81
C LEU A 96 13.94 -11.06 -3.26
N PRO A 97 14.48 -12.24 -3.62
CA PRO A 97 14.99 -12.48 -4.96
C PRO A 97 13.89 -12.32 -6.01
N ALA A 98 14.30 -11.96 -7.23
CA ALA A 98 13.38 -11.88 -8.37
C ALA A 98 12.81 -13.28 -8.67
N PRO A 99 11.48 -13.44 -8.74
CA PRO A 99 10.89 -14.72 -9.09
C PRO A 99 11.11 -15.00 -10.58
N ALA A 100 11.37 -16.26 -10.91
CA ALA A 100 11.44 -16.72 -12.30
C ALA A 100 10.03 -16.86 -12.87
N LEU A 101 9.58 -15.86 -13.63
CA LEU A 101 8.31 -15.92 -14.35
C LEU A 101 8.55 -16.31 -15.80
N PRO A 102 7.86 -17.33 -16.34
CA PRO A 102 8.05 -17.77 -17.71
C PRO A 102 7.48 -16.75 -18.71
N GLY A 103 8.11 -16.69 -19.88
CA GLY A 103 7.60 -15.99 -21.05
C GLY A 103 8.28 -14.65 -21.37
N GLU A 104 8.39 -14.37 -22.66
CA GLU A 104 9.04 -13.17 -23.22
C GLU A 104 8.45 -11.84 -22.75
N ARG A 105 7.21 -11.85 -22.27
CA ARG A 105 6.51 -10.66 -21.77
C ARG A 105 7.30 -9.97 -20.66
N PHE A 106 7.93 -10.74 -19.79
CA PHE A 106 8.61 -10.23 -18.61
C PHE A 106 10.07 -9.84 -18.86
N ARG A 107 10.58 -9.97 -20.09
CA ARG A 107 11.98 -9.70 -20.42
C ARG A 107 12.48 -8.29 -20.05
N ARG A 108 11.55 -7.34 -19.89
CA ARG A 108 11.83 -5.93 -19.50
C ARG A 108 11.28 -5.56 -18.12
N ALA A 109 10.53 -6.45 -17.49
CA ALA A 109 9.89 -6.17 -16.22
C ALA A 109 10.94 -6.02 -15.11
N THR A 110 10.79 -4.99 -14.29
CA THR A 110 11.65 -4.80 -13.11
C THR A 110 11.33 -5.83 -12.02
N ARG A 111 12.24 -5.98 -11.05
CA ARG A 111 12.09 -6.98 -9.97
C ARG A 111 10.76 -6.79 -9.23
N GLU A 112 10.41 -5.56 -8.88
CA GLU A 112 9.15 -5.25 -8.22
C GLU A 112 7.91 -5.62 -9.05
N CYS A 113 7.98 -5.55 -10.38
CA CYS A 113 6.89 -5.98 -11.26
C CYS A 113 6.70 -7.50 -11.23
N LEU A 114 7.81 -8.24 -11.30
CA LEU A 114 7.80 -9.70 -11.20
C LEU A 114 7.23 -10.15 -9.84
N LEU A 115 7.63 -9.47 -8.77
CA LEU A 115 7.13 -9.71 -7.43
C LEU A 115 5.62 -9.42 -7.30
N GLY A 116 5.13 -8.33 -7.91
CA GLY A 116 3.71 -8.02 -7.95
C GLY A 116 2.89 -9.12 -8.62
N VAL A 117 3.35 -9.61 -9.77
CA VAL A 117 2.70 -10.70 -10.52
C VAL A 117 2.74 -12.01 -9.73
N ALA A 118 3.87 -12.33 -9.11
CA ALA A 118 4.02 -13.54 -8.31
C ALA A 118 3.11 -13.53 -7.07
N ALA A 119 3.03 -12.39 -6.36
CA ALA A 119 2.15 -12.24 -5.21
C ALA A 119 0.67 -12.30 -5.58
N ALA A 120 0.27 -11.66 -6.68
CA ALA A 120 -1.10 -11.76 -7.19
C ALA A 120 -1.45 -13.22 -7.57
N SER A 121 -0.55 -13.90 -8.28
CA SER A 121 -0.72 -15.31 -8.64
C SER A 121 -0.82 -16.23 -7.41
N ALA A 122 0.00 -15.98 -6.38
CA ALA A 122 -0.07 -16.70 -5.11
C ALA A 122 -1.41 -16.48 -4.40
N ALA A 123 -1.93 -15.25 -4.43
CA ALA A 123 -3.23 -14.92 -3.82
C ALA A 123 -4.40 -15.57 -4.55
N LEU A 124 -4.34 -15.68 -5.89
CA LEU A 124 -5.35 -16.41 -6.68
C LEU A 124 -5.32 -17.90 -6.38
N ARG A 125 -4.13 -18.51 -6.28
CA ARG A 125 -3.98 -19.91 -5.86
C ARG A 125 -4.56 -20.15 -4.46
N ASP A 126 -4.25 -19.30 -3.49
CA ASP A 126 -4.82 -19.39 -2.13
C ASP A 126 -6.35 -19.23 -2.15
N ALA A 127 -6.89 -18.43 -3.07
CA ALA A 127 -8.34 -18.27 -3.25
C ALA A 127 -9.01 -19.40 -4.05
N GLY A 128 -8.26 -20.36 -4.59
CA GLY A 128 -8.79 -21.39 -5.49
C GLY A 128 -9.31 -20.83 -6.82
N LEU A 129 -8.77 -19.70 -7.27
CA LEU A 129 -9.17 -19.02 -8.51
C LEU A 129 -8.09 -19.21 -9.58
N ASP A 130 -8.53 -19.49 -10.81
CA ASP A 130 -7.68 -19.38 -11.98
C ASP A 130 -7.62 -17.95 -12.51
N ARG A 131 -6.82 -17.74 -13.55
CA ARG A 131 -6.60 -16.43 -14.17
C ARG A 131 -7.80 -15.97 -15.01
N GLU A 132 -8.53 -16.90 -15.60
CA GLU A 132 -9.70 -16.59 -16.42
C GLU A 132 -10.87 -16.10 -15.55
N ALA A 133 -11.01 -16.63 -14.34
CA ALA A 133 -12.00 -16.22 -13.35
C ALA A 133 -11.86 -14.77 -12.89
N VAL A 134 -10.70 -14.13 -13.09
CA VAL A 134 -10.45 -12.73 -12.73
C VAL A 134 -10.29 -11.80 -13.93
N ARG A 135 -10.22 -12.33 -15.15
CA ARG A 135 -10.05 -11.54 -16.37
C ARG A 135 -11.23 -10.58 -16.59
N GLY A 136 -10.94 -9.42 -17.17
CA GLY A 136 -11.93 -8.45 -17.63
C GLY A 136 -12.23 -7.34 -16.63
N GLU A 137 -13.40 -6.72 -16.77
CA GLU A 137 -13.75 -5.45 -16.10
C GLU A 137 -14.30 -5.63 -14.67
N ARG A 138 -14.73 -6.85 -14.32
CA ARG A 138 -15.35 -7.16 -13.03
C ARG A 138 -14.36 -7.46 -11.92
N THR A 139 -13.06 -7.30 -12.17
CA THR A 139 -12.01 -7.36 -11.15
C THR A 139 -11.30 -6.02 -11.04
N ALA A 140 -11.32 -5.44 -9.84
CA ALA A 140 -10.57 -4.22 -9.54
C ALA A 140 -9.16 -4.55 -9.02
N LEU A 141 -8.20 -3.64 -9.22
CA LEU A 141 -6.88 -3.67 -8.62
C LEU A 141 -6.61 -2.37 -7.85
N VAL A 142 -6.30 -2.49 -6.57
CA VAL A 142 -5.79 -1.40 -5.73
C VAL A 142 -4.36 -1.74 -5.34
N TYR A 143 -3.41 -0.97 -5.85
CA TYR A 143 -1.99 -1.13 -5.58
C TYR A 143 -1.51 -0.13 -4.53
N VAL A 144 -0.66 -0.59 -3.62
CA VAL A 144 -0.12 0.22 -2.52
C VAL A 144 1.39 0.02 -2.40
N THR A 145 2.13 1.10 -2.17
CA THR A 145 3.56 1.01 -1.90
C THR A 145 4.04 2.21 -1.09
N ALA A 146 4.96 1.99 -0.16
CA ALA A 146 5.65 3.03 0.58
C ALA A 146 7.00 3.40 -0.06
N ALA A 147 7.72 2.41 -0.61
CA ALA A 147 8.98 2.60 -1.33
C ALA A 147 8.79 3.23 -2.71
N ALA A 148 7.55 3.20 -3.24
CA ALA A 148 7.22 3.66 -4.58
C ALA A 148 8.10 2.96 -5.62
N TYR A 149 8.95 3.72 -6.30
CA TYR A 149 9.80 3.28 -7.43
C TYR A 149 11.28 3.59 -7.13
N GLY A 150 11.66 3.66 -5.85
CA GLY A 150 13.02 3.99 -5.44
C GLY A 150 14.06 3.05 -6.06
N ALA A 151 13.79 1.73 -6.02
CA ALA A 151 14.65 0.70 -6.59
C ALA A 151 14.80 0.82 -8.12
N SER A 152 13.68 0.94 -8.84
CA SER A 152 13.68 1.14 -10.30
C SER A 152 14.38 2.43 -10.71
N ASN A 153 14.16 3.52 -9.98
CA ASN A 153 14.82 4.80 -10.24
C ASN A 153 16.33 4.72 -10.02
N ARG A 154 16.77 4.09 -8.93
CA ARG A 154 18.20 3.89 -8.68
C ARG A 154 18.84 3.15 -9.85
N ARG A 155 18.27 2.02 -10.26
CA ARG A 155 18.74 1.25 -11.42
C ARG A 155 18.71 2.05 -12.73
N PHE A 156 17.66 2.83 -12.97
CA PHE A 156 17.54 3.66 -14.16
C PHE A 156 18.60 4.76 -14.21
N ILE A 157 18.86 5.43 -13.08
CA ILE A 157 19.84 6.51 -12.97
C ILE A 157 21.28 5.97 -13.11
N GLU A 158 21.56 4.81 -12.52
CA GLU A 158 22.91 4.21 -12.53
C GLU A 158 23.23 3.43 -13.81
N ALA A 159 22.22 3.01 -14.57
CA ALA A 159 22.46 2.47 -15.89
C ALA A 159 23.00 3.60 -16.80
N GLU A 160 24.32 3.59 -17.09
CA GLU A 160 25.00 4.54 -18.00
C GLU A 160 24.33 4.65 -19.39
N ALA A 161 23.45 3.72 -19.74
CA ALA A 161 22.61 3.73 -20.93
C ALA A 161 21.15 3.33 -20.62
N GLY A 162 20.55 3.91 -19.57
CA GLY A 162 19.12 3.78 -19.25
C GLY A 162 18.24 4.31 -20.38
N GLY A 163 18.15 3.55 -21.47
CA GLY A 163 17.43 3.95 -22.68
C GLY A 163 15.95 4.22 -22.37
N ALA A 164 15.30 5.01 -23.22
CA ALA A 164 13.89 5.36 -23.12
C ALA A 164 12.96 4.14 -22.89
N LEU A 165 13.42 2.93 -23.20
CA LEU A 165 12.75 1.65 -22.96
C LEU A 165 12.44 1.36 -21.47
N HIS A 166 13.28 1.78 -20.52
CA HIS A 166 13.07 1.49 -19.09
C HIS A 166 12.44 2.63 -18.32
N PHE A 167 12.33 3.81 -18.93
CA PHE A 167 11.68 4.97 -18.32
C PHE A 167 10.25 4.67 -17.84
N PRO A 168 9.38 3.91 -18.55
CA PRO A 168 8.05 3.58 -18.03
C PRO A 168 8.05 2.80 -16.71
N TYR A 169 9.14 2.05 -16.41
CA TYR A 169 9.28 1.31 -15.15
C TYR A 169 9.71 2.18 -13.96
N THR A 170 9.98 3.47 -14.18
CA THR A 170 10.26 4.45 -13.12
C THR A 170 8.98 5.07 -12.53
N ALA A 171 7.80 4.69 -13.04
CA ALA A 171 6.52 5.20 -12.59
C ALA A 171 5.86 4.27 -11.55
N PRO A 172 5.08 4.81 -10.57
CA PRO A 172 4.29 4.00 -9.64
C PRO A 172 3.35 3.00 -10.30
N SER A 173 2.95 3.27 -11.54
CA SER A 173 2.02 2.45 -12.30
C SER A 173 2.65 1.21 -12.91
N ALA A 174 3.98 1.08 -12.92
CA ALA A 174 4.65 -0.04 -13.59
C ALA A 174 4.26 -1.41 -13.04
N VAL A 175 4.41 -1.60 -11.71
CA VAL A 175 4.06 -2.85 -11.02
C VAL A 175 2.61 -3.27 -11.29
N PRO A 176 1.61 -2.44 -10.99
CA PRO A 176 0.23 -2.84 -11.24
C PRO A 176 -0.14 -2.91 -12.72
N ALA A 177 0.49 -2.14 -13.62
CA ALA A 177 0.26 -2.30 -15.06
C ALA A 177 0.72 -3.69 -15.52
N GLU A 178 1.87 -4.17 -15.03
CA GLU A 178 2.30 -5.53 -15.32
C GLU A 178 1.33 -6.56 -14.73
N VAL A 179 0.77 -6.33 -13.54
CA VAL A 179 -0.24 -7.24 -12.99
C VAL A 179 -1.55 -7.22 -13.78
N THR A 180 -2.05 -6.05 -14.18
CA THR A 180 -3.30 -5.96 -14.95
C THR A 180 -3.16 -6.56 -16.34
N ILE A 181 -2.06 -6.29 -17.04
CA ILE A 181 -1.80 -6.90 -18.36
C ILE A 181 -1.64 -8.41 -18.21
N ASP A 182 -0.96 -8.88 -17.16
CA ASP A 182 -0.77 -10.31 -16.91
C ASP A 182 -2.10 -11.05 -16.78
N LEU A 183 -2.95 -10.55 -15.87
CA LEU A 183 -4.21 -11.17 -15.50
C LEU A 183 -5.36 -10.76 -16.44
N GLY A 184 -5.09 -9.95 -17.46
CA GLY A 184 -6.10 -9.43 -18.39
C GLY A 184 -7.18 -8.59 -17.71
N LEU A 185 -6.82 -7.81 -16.69
CA LEU A 185 -7.75 -6.95 -15.95
C LEU A 185 -7.99 -5.65 -16.72
N THR A 186 -9.26 -5.33 -16.94
CA THR A 186 -9.70 -4.06 -17.57
C THR A 186 -10.60 -3.24 -16.65
N GLY A 187 -10.74 -3.67 -15.39
CA GLY A 187 -11.57 -3.03 -14.38
C GLY A 187 -10.95 -1.82 -13.72
N ARG A 188 -11.53 -1.41 -12.59
CA ARG A 188 -11.08 -0.24 -11.84
C ARG A 188 -9.67 -0.44 -11.30
N TYR A 189 -8.85 0.59 -11.44
CA TYR A 189 -7.45 0.57 -11.09
C TYR A 189 -7.09 1.83 -10.29
N VAL A 190 -6.42 1.64 -9.13
CA VAL A 190 -6.02 2.72 -8.22
C VAL A 190 -4.64 2.44 -7.64
N ILE A 191 -3.84 3.49 -7.48
CA ILE A 191 -2.55 3.46 -6.80
C ILE A 191 -2.60 4.35 -5.56
N LEU A 192 -2.19 3.83 -4.41
CA LEU A 192 -1.96 4.60 -3.20
C LEU A 192 -0.47 4.56 -2.84
N ILE A 193 0.08 5.71 -2.46
CA ILE A 193 1.47 5.79 -2.00
C ILE A 193 1.47 6.07 -0.49
N GLY A 194 2.01 5.14 0.28
CA GLY A 194 2.08 5.18 1.73
C GLY A 194 2.30 3.78 2.33
N GLY A 195 2.65 3.72 3.61
CA GLY A 195 2.84 2.46 4.33
C GLY A 195 1.54 1.81 4.79
N ALA A 196 1.60 1.09 5.90
CA ALA A 196 0.50 0.27 6.42
C ALA A 196 -0.87 1.00 6.50
N VAL A 197 -0.90 2.30 6.79
CA VAL A 197 -2.16 3.07 6.81
C VAL A 197 -2.81 3.14 5.41
N ALA A 198 -2.02 3.36 4.35
CA ALA A 198 -2.53 3.38 2.99
C ALA A 198 -3.06 2.00 2.55
N THR A 199 -2.47 0.91 3.05
CA THR A 199 -2.97 -0.44 2.80
C THR A 199 -4.32 -0.69 3.48
N LEU A 200 -4.53 -0.16 4.69
CA LEU A 200 -5.85 -0.21 5.33
C LEU A 200 -6.88 0.60 4.52
N ASP A 201 -6.52 1.80 4.06
CA ASP A 201 -7.37 2.61 3.19
C ASP A 201 -7.67 1.89 1.85
N ALA A 202 -6.70 1.16 1.29
CA ALA A 202 -6.88 0.35 0.08
C ALA A 202 -7.86 -0.81 0.29
N LEU A 203 -7.74 -1.53 1.40
CA LEU A 203 -8.67 -2.59 1.77
C LEU A 203 -10.09 -2.01 1.89
N TRP A 204 -10.24 -0.86 2.55
CA TRP A 204 -11.53 -0.18 2.65
C TRP A 204 -12.09 0.25 1.30
N GLN A 205 -11.26 0.86 0.44
CA GLN A 205 -11.67 1.29 -0.89
C GLN A 205 -12.10 0.10 -1.75
N ALA A 206 -11.33 -0.99 -1.73
CA ALA A 206 -11.66 -2.23 -2.42
C ALA A 206 -12.98 -2.83 -1.90
N GLY A 207 -13.20 -2.78 -0.58
CA GLY A 207 -14.47 -3.16 0.03
C GLY A 207 -15.64 -2.33 -0.50
N ARG A 208 -15.50 -1.01 -0.58
CA ARG A 208 -16.53 -0.13 -1.14
C ARG A 208 -16.86 -0.45 -2.59
N LEU A 209 -15.85 -0.74 -3.42
CA LEU A 209 -16.07 -1.15 -4.81
C LEU A 209 -16.96 -2.40 -4.89
N LEU A 210 -16.74 -3.38 -4.01
CA LEU A 210 -17.56 -4.58 -3.93
C LEU A 210 -18.98 -4.28 -3.43
N GLU A 211 -19.12 -3.42 -2.43
CA GLU A 211 -20.42 -3.03 -1.84
C GLU A 211 -21.30 -2.27 -2.84
N GLU A 212 -20.69 -1.42 -3.67
CA GLU A 212 -21.35 -0.54 -4.66
C GLU A 212 -21.63 -1.23 -6.01
N ASP A 213 -21.44 -2.55 -6.10
CA ASP A 213 -21.59 -3.35 -7.33
C ASP A 213 -20.67 -3.01 -8.50
N ALA A 214 -19.56 -2.33 -8.20
CA ALA A 214 -18.62 -1.85 -9.20
C ALA A 214 -17.71 -2.94 -9.77
N CYS A 215 -17.41 -3.96 -8.98
CA CYS A 215 -16.64 -5.12 -9.36
C CYS A 215 -17.15 -6.33 -8.57
N GLU A 216 -16.92 -7.55 -9.03
CA GLU A 216 -17.21 -8.78 -8.29
C GLU A 216 -16.07 -9.20 -7.37
N ARG A 217 -14.86 -8.80 -7.75
CA ARG A 217 -13.61 -9.12 -7.04
C ARG A 217 -12.74 -7.88 -6.98
N ALA A 218 -11.91 -7.79 -5.95
CA ALA A 218 -10.89 -6.76 -5.86
C ALA A 218 -9.58 -7.36 -5.35
N LEU A 219 -8.49 -7.05 -6.05
CA LEU A 219 -7.13 -7.36 -5.62
C LEU A 219 -6.57 -6.16 -4.87
N VAL A 220 -6.04 -6.38 -3.67
CA VAL A 220 -5.26 -5.37 -2.93
C VAL A 220 -3.82 -5.85 -2.88
N LEU A 221 -2.96 -5.21 -3.66
CA LEU A 221 -1.57 -5.59 -3.86
C LEU A 221 -0.65 -4.57 -3.19
N ALA A 222 0.38 -5.04 -2.49
CA ALA A 222 1.49 -4.23 -2.03
C ALA A 222 2.83 -4.87 -2.40
N VAL A 223 3.78 -4.04 -2.80
CA VAL A 223 5.17 -4.46 -3.12
C VAL A 223 6.15 -3.44 -2.54
N GLU A 224 7.17 -3.95 -1.87
CA GLU A 224 8.20 -3.18 -1.18
C GLU A 224 9.59 -3.79 -1.47
N THR A 225 10.44 -3.01 -2.13
CA THR A 225 11.83 -3.35 -2.48
C THR A 225 12.76 -2.22 -2.05
N PHE A 226 13.96 -2.58 -1.61
CA PHE A 226 14.92 -1.70 -0.93
C PHE A 226 16.38 -1.99 -1.27
N ASP A 227 16.71 -3.19 -1.74
CA ASP A 227 18.08 -3.70 -1.89
C ASP A 227 18.94 -2.82 -2.81
N GLU A 228 18.36 -2.33 -3.91
CA GLU A 228 19.00 -1.37 -4.82
C GLU A 228 19.39 -0.07 -4.11
N CYS A 229 18.64 0.32 -3.09
CA CYS A 229 18.83 1.54 -2.31
C CYS A 229 19.44 1.24 -0.93
N ALA A 230 20.11 0.10 -0.76
CA ALA A 230 20.59 -0.36 0.54
C ALA A 230 21.53 0.65 1.23
N ASP A 231 22.37 1.34 0.45
CA ASP A 231 23.26 2.40 0.93
C ASP A 231 22.49 3.57 1.55
N LEU A 232 21.38 3.99 0.95
CA LEU A 232 20.52 5.06 1.45
C LEU A 232 19.83 4.64 2.77
N HIS A 233 19.33 3.40 2.82
CA HIS A 233 18.70 2.86 4.02
C HIS A 233 19.70 2.65 5.17
N ALA A 234 20.95 2.29 4.87
CA ALA A 234 22.02 2.20 5.86
C ALA A 234 22.33 3.56 6.50
N ARG A 235 22.30 4.65 5.73
CA ARG A 235 22.50 6.01 6.23
C ARG A 235 21.36 6.47 7.13
N ALA A 236 20.12 6.02 6.87
CA ALA A 236 18.94 6.37 7.65
C ALA A 236 18.51 5.28 8.65
N ARG A 237 19.46 4.49 9.15
CA ARG A 237 19.20 3.29 9.97
C ARG A 237 18.34 3.52 11.22
N TRP A 238 18.31 4.73 11.76
CA TRP A 238 17.48 5.07 12.92
C TRP A 238 15.98 5.19 12.59
N LEU A 239 15.61 5.30 11.31
CA LEU A 239 14.20 5.38 10.89
C LEU A 239 13.50 4.00 10.89
N ALA A 240 14.26 2.91 10.90
CA ALA A 240 13.75 1.54 10.96
C ALA A 240 14.55 0.76 12.01
N PRO A 241 14.04 0.59 13.25
CA PRO A 241 14.76 -0.13 14.31
C PRO A 241 14.82 -1.64 14.06
N ARG A 242 13.95 -2.18 13.20
CA ARG A 242 13.92 -3.58 12.77
C ARG A 242 14.55 -3.74 11.38
N PRO A 243 14.96 -4.95 10.99
CA PRO A 243 15.38 -5.20 9.61
C PRO A 243 14.26 -4.82 8.64
N LEU A 244 14.60 -4.09 7.58
CA LEU A 244 13.72 -3.91 6.44
C LEU A 244 13.67 -5.23 5.68
N VAL A 245 12.47 -5.72 5.43
CA VAL A 245 12.28 -6.99 4.74
C VAL A 245 11.49 -6.70 3.48
N GLU A 246 12.11 -7.00 2.34
CA GLU A 246 11.43 -6.88 1.06
C GLU A 246 10.25 -7.87 1.03
N ALA A 247 9.13 -7.42 0.48
CA ALA A 247 7.91 -8.18 0.49
C ALA A 247 7.02 -7.82 -0.69
N ALA A 248 6.24 -8.80 -1.14
CA ALA A 248 5.10 -8.62 -2.01
C ALA A 248 3.94 -9.42 -1.46
N ALA A 249 2.81 -8.76 -1.23
CA ALA A 249 1.63 -9.39 -0.68
C ALA A 249 0.39 -8.93 -1.43
N CYS A 250 -0.55 -9.85 -1.68
CA CYS A 250 -1.80 -9.56 -2.37
C CYS A 250 -2.96 -10.25 -1.65
N ALA A 251 -4.07 -9.53 -1.44
CA ALA A 251 -5.32 -10.10 -0.96
C ALA A 251 -6.37 -10.09 -2.06
N VAL A 252 -7.12 -11.18 -2.19
CA VAL A 252 -8.33 -11.27 -3.03
C VAL A 252 -9.54 -11.02 -2.14
N LEU A 253 -10.31 -9.98 -2.45
CA LEU A 253 -11.56 -9.66 -1.79
C LEU A 253 -12.74 -10.01 -2.68
N VAL A 254 -13.78 -10.58 -2.08
CA VAL A 254 -15.05 -10.94 -2.72
C VAL A 254 -16.22 -10.44 -1.86
N ARG A 255 -17.42 -10.46 -2.42
CA ARG A 255 -18.64 -10.28 -1.63
C ARG A 255 -18.85 -11.44 -0.65
N GLY A 256 -19.26 -11.12 0.58
CA GLY A 256 -19.55 -12.06 1.69
C GLY A 256 -19.10 -11.50 3.04
N GLY A 257 -19.55 -11.99 4.20
CA GLY A 257 -18.93 -11.64 5.50
C GLY A 257 -19.44 -10.40 6.25
N ARG A 258 -18.57 -9.45 6.64
CA ARG A 258 -18.92 -8.15 7.26
C ARG A 258 -18.39 -6.97 6.43
N GLY A 259 -18.98 -5.79 6.57
CA GLY A 259 -18.47 -4.58 5.90
C GLY A 259 -17.12 -4.17 6.47
N LEU A 260 -16.22 -3.68 5.60
CA LEU A 260 -14.88 -3.26 6.00
C LEU A 260 -14.92 -1.83 6.53
N ALA A 261 -14.43 -1.62 7.75
CA ALA A 261 -14.36 -0.30 8.37
C ALA A 261 -12.91 0.06 8.69
N VAL A 262 -12.52 1.29 8.35
CA VAL A 262 -11.23 1.88 8.75
C VAL A 262 -11.49 3.08 9.65
N SER A 263 -10.76 3.14 10.76
CA SER A 263 -10.83 4.24 11.74
C SER A 263 -9.44 4.58 12.28
N PRO A 264 -9.24 5.77 12.88
CA PRO A 264 -8.05 6.04 13.67
C PRO A 264 -7.87 5.01 14.78
N ALA A 265 -6.63 4.76 15.18
CA ALA A 265 -6.30 3.90 16.31
C ALA A 265 -5.29 4.55 17.26
N GLY A 266 -5.50 4.36 18.56
CA GLY A 266 -4.59 4.86 19.60
C GLY A 266 -3.42 3.92 19.92
N ALA A 267 -3.52 2.63 19.61
CA ALA A 267 -2.50 1.63 19.96
C ALA A 267 -2.34 0.54 18.89
N ALA A 268 -1.23 -0.17 18.93
CA ALA A 268 -0.98 -1.34 18.10
C ALA A 268 -1.78 -2.55 18.59
N SER A 269 -2.29 -3.34 17.65
CA SER A 269 -2.89 -4.65 17.93
C SER A 269 -1.80 -5.70 18.21
N SER A 270 -2.19 -6.79 18.88
CA SER A 270 -1.35 -7.98 19.05
C SER A 270 -0.90 -8.56 17.71
N LEU A 271 -1.77 -8.53 16.70
CA LEU A 271 -1.47 -8.99 15.35
C LEU A 271 -0.41 -8.11 14.68
N GLU A 272 -0.49 -6.77 14.79
CA GLU A 272 0.57 -5.89 14.30
C GLU A 272 1.91 -6.17 15.01
N ALA A 273 1.90 -6.34 16.33
CA ALA A 273 3.11 -6.69 17.07
C ALA A 273 3.69 -8.03 16.61
N MET A 274 2.84 -9.02 16.33
CA MET A 274 3.24 -10.32 15.81
C MET A 274 3.85 -10.21 14.40
N VAL A 275 3.21 -9.48 13.48
CA VAL A 275 3.74 -9.22 12.12
C VAL A 275 5.10 -8.57 12.22
N ARG A 276 5.22 -7.48 12.99
CA ARG A 276 6.48 -6.76 13.14
C ARG A 276 7.59 -7.62 13.75
N ARG A 277 7.25 -8.54 14.67
CA ARG A 277 8.20 -9.49 15.26
C ARG A 277 8.64 -10.55 14.25
N ARG A 278 7.70 -11.21 13.58
CA ARG A 278 7.98 -12.36 12.70
C ARG A 278 8.50 -11.96 11.31
N ALA A 279 7.98 -10.89 10.74
CA ALA A 279 8.32 -10.47 9.38
C ALA A 279 9.38 -9.35 9.33
N GLY A 280 9.54 -8.56 10.40
CA GLY A 280 10.35 -7.35 10.38
C GLY A 280 9.55 -6.13 9.91
N GLU A 281 10.22 -5.13 9.33
CA GLU A 281 9.58 -3.94 8.78
C GLU A 281 9.31 -4.12 7.28
N THR A 282 8.05 -4.35 6.93
CA THR A 282 7.58 -4.63 5.56
C THR A 282 6.65 -3.54 5.01
N LEU A 283 6.60 -2.37 5.66
CA LEU A 283 5.90 -1.17 5.22
C LEU A 283 4.44 -1.42 4.78
N ALA A 284 4.08 -1.14 3.51
CA ALA A 284 2.71 -1.31 3.02
C ALA A 284 2.27 -2.79 3.00
N CYS A 285 3.19 -3.75 2.96
CA CYS A 285 2.83 -5.16 2.97
C CYS A 285 2.34 -5.65 4.35
N ALA A 286 2.66 -4.95 5.44
CA ALA A 286 2.43 -5.43 6.80
C ALA A 286 0.96 -5.80 7.10
N PRO A 287 -0.07 -4.99 6.72
CA PRO A 287 -1.46 -5.38 6.96
C PRO A 287 -1.90 -6.64 6.19
N LEU A 288 -1.38 -6.86 4.97
CA LEU A 288 -1.70 -8.04 4.18
C LEU A 288 -1.04 -9.30 4.74
N ILE A 289 0.20 -9.19 5.25
CA ILE A 289 0.86 -10.27 6.00
C ILE A 289 0.08 -10.58 7.28
N GLY A 290 -0.43 -9.55 7.97
CA GLY A 290 -1.33 -9.72 9.12
C GLY A 290 -2.61 -10.49 8.77
N LEU A 291 -3.23 -10.19 7.63
CA LEU A 291 -4.38 -10.95 7.13
C LEU A 291 -4.03 -12.42 6.88
N ALA A 292 -2.90 -12.70 6.24
CA ALA A 292 -2.47 -14.07 5.99
C ALA A 292 -2.21 -14.85 7.29
N LEU A 293 -1.57 -14.22 8.29
CA LEU A 293 -1.34 -14.83 9.60
C LEU A 293 -2.66 -15.14 10.32
N ALA A 294 -3.60 -14.19 10.35
CA ALA A 294 -4.89 -14.39 11.01
C ALA A 294 -5.76 -15.45 10.32
N ARG A 295 -5.68 -15.57 8.99
CA ARG A 295 -6.35 -16.64 8.25
C ARG A 295 -5.82 -18.04 8.62
N ARG A 296 -4.52 -18.17 8.85
CA ARG A 296 -3.92 -19.45 9.28
C ARG A 296 -4.39 -19.90 10.65
N THR A 297 -4.74 -18.96 11.54
CA THR A 297 -5.28 -19.28 12.87
C THR A 297 -6.80 -19.52 12.87
N GLY A 298 -7.47 -19.32 11.74
CA GLY A 298 -8.92 -19.49 11.62
C GLY A 298 -9.73 -18.29 12.12
N ASP A 299 -9.11 -17.11 12.27
CA ASP A 299 -9.78 -15.93 12.79
C ASP A 299 -10.84 -15.42 11.79
N HIS A 300 -12.11 -15.49 12.17
CA HIS A 300 -13.21 -15.02 11.32
C HIS A 300 -13.32 -13.49 11.27
N VAL A 301 -12.90 -12.78 12.31
CA VAL A 301 -12.91 -11.30 12.34
C VAL A 301 -11.52 -10.80 12.71
N VAL A 302 -10.85 -10.22 11.73
CA VAL A 302 -9.46 -9.77 11.85
C VAL A 302 -9.43 -8.27 12.08
N SER A 303 -8.87 -7.86 13.22
CA SER A 303 -8.60 -6.45 13.52
C SER A 303 -7.14 -6.11 13.19
N LEU A 304 -6.93 -5.50 12.04
CA LEU A 304 -5.62 -5.02 11.60
C LEU A 304 -5.36 -3.62 12.17
N THR A 305 -4.12 -3.35 12.53
CA THR A 305 -3.65 -1.98 12.78
C THR A 305 -2.37 -1.74 11.99
N GLY A 306 -2.12 -0.47 11.68
CA GLY A 306 -0.91 -0.06 10.99
C GLY A 306 -0.55 1.36 11.35
N GLU A 307 0.76 1.65 11.34
CA GLU A 307 1.28 2.99 11.55
C GLU A 307 2.18 3.38 10.39
N TRP A 308 2.05 4.63 9.97
CA TRP A 308 2.90 5.24 8.97
C TRP A 308 3.07 6.73 9.26
N ARG A 309 4.33 7.16 9.45
CA ARG A 309 4.71 8.56 9.71
C ARG A 309 3.88 9.22 10.82
N GLY A 310 3.75 8.54 11.97
CA GLY A 310 3.03 9.02 13.15
C GLY A 310 1.50 8.97 13.05
N ARG A 311 0.92 8.55 11.92
CA ARG A 311 -0.52 8.25 11.82
C ARG A 311 -0.74 6.77 12.02
N ARG A 312 -1.75 6.44 12.81
CA ARG A 312 -2.15 5.06 13.11
C ARG A 312 -3.62 4.84 12.79
N ALA A 313 -3.89 3.74 12.10
CA ALA A 313 -5.23 3.35 11.69
C ALA A 313 -5.51 1.90 12.05
N ARG A 314 -6.79 1.57 12.11
CA ARG A 314 -7.34 0.24 12.34
C ARG A 314 -8.31 -0.11 11.23
N GLY A 315 -8.21 -1.33 10.71
CA GLY A 315 -9.19 -1.94 9.81
C GLY A 315 -9.78 -3.19 10.43
N VAL A 316 -11.08 -3.44 10.23
CA VAL A 316 -11.72 -4.71 10.61
C VAL A 316 -12.21 -5.42 9.35
N VAL A 317 -11.76 -6.66 9.14
CA VAL A 317 -12.04 -7.46 7.93
C VAL A 317 -12.53 -8.84 8.33
N ASP A 318 -13.46 -9.41 7.56
CA ASP A 318 -13.88 -10.80 7.71
C ASP A 318 -12.86 -11.74 7.03
N GLY A 319 -12.24 -12.60 7.85
CA GLY A 319 -11.17 -13.51 7.44
C GLY A 319 -11.65 -14.91 7.02
N ALA A 320 -12.95 -15.21 7.13
CA ALA A 320 -13.46 -16.57 7.04
C ALA A 320 -13.07 -17.30 5.73
N VAL A 321 -12.53 -18.51 5.91
CA VAL A 321 -12.38 -19.53 4.87
C VAL A 321 -13.63 -20.41 4.93
N GLU A 322 -14.47 -20.40 3.90
CA GLU A 322 -15.48 -21.45 3.76
C GLU A 322 -14.85 -22.61 3.01
N ASP A 323 -15.07 -23.82 3.52
CA ASP A 323 -14.72 -25.06 2.86
C ASP A 323 -15.61 -25.21 1.61
N VAL A 324 -15.03 -24.96 0.44
CA VAL A 324 -15.76 -25.00 -0.85
C VAL A 324 -16.25 -26.42 -1.18
N GLY A 325 -15.84 -27.43 -0.42
CA GLY A 325 -16.16 -28.85 -0.64
C GLY A 325 -17.50 -29.35 -0.09
N ALA A 326 -18.26 -28.58 0.70
CA ALA A 326 -19.44 -29.11 1.41
C ALA A 326 -20.80 -28.64 0.85
N ARG A 327 -20.95 -28.51 -0.47
CA ARG A 327 -22.31 -28.55 -1.07
C ARG A 327 -22.67 -30.01 -1.34
N ARG A 328 -23.26 -30.66 -0.33
CA ARG A 328 -24.01 -31.91 -0.53
C ARG A 328 -25.01 -31.67 -1.66
N VAL A 329 -24.80 -32.37 -2.78
CA VAL A 329 -25.81 -32.59 -3.80
C VAL A 329 -26.98 -33.26 -3.08
N ALA A 330 -28.07 -32.52 -2.89
CA ALA A 330 -29.34 -33.15 -2.59
C ALA A 330 -29.70 -33.99 -3.81
N ALA A 331 -29.71 -35.31 -3.65
CA ALA A 331 -30.21 -36.22 -4.66
C ALA A 331 -31.70 -35.88 -4.94
N PRO A 332 -32.12 -35.82 -6.20
CA PRO A 332 -33.55 -35.76 -6.52
C PRO A 332 -34.22 -37.07 -6.10
N GLN A 333 -35.49 -36.93 -5.70
CA GLN A 333 -36.37 -37.94 -5.11
C GLN A 333 -36.51 -39.21 -5.95
#